data_AF-G8THV4-F1
#
_entry.id   AF-G8THV4-F1
#
_cell.length_a   1.000
_cell.length_b   1.000
_cell.length_c   1.000
_cell.angle_alpha   90.00
_cell.angle_beta   90.00
_cell.angle_gamma   90.00
#
_symmetry.space_group_name_H-M   'P 1'
#
loop_
_entity.id
_entity.type
_entity.pdbx_description
1 polymer ?
#
loop_
_entity_poly.entity_id
_entity_poly.type
_entity_poly.pdbx_seq_one_letter_code
_entity_poly.pdbx_strand_id
1 'polypeptide(L)'
;MIKHFKFYSKHDVLNLTRIRRFETKLGESVHVVPDKNTLETALQQSTAKYVVFGIPEDIGIRANHGTGGADSVWTPFLSAFLNLQSNDFLNGEEIILLGQFNFSDLSEVIEQNAYGYEEKIDAYRHAVITIDDEVEELTKIITSNGKIPVAIGGGHNNAYPLIKGAAKGLHKAGVLPLAQINCINLDAHSDFRPSEGRHSGNGFRYAEEDGYLQKYCVVGLHENYLPQNVWLDIVNNPFLDFITYEDIFILEKRNFIQAIAHATNFTEDNYTGIELDMDCIENTLSSAMTPSGISALHARQYITLAARESQVAYLHICEGATRLADGRSDETTGKLISYLVSDFIKAHEEMEEEQPLLRREYQG
;
A
#
# COMPACT_ATOMS: atom_id res chain seq x y z
N MET A 1 15.51 -13.04 4.60
CA MET A 1 16.02 -12.29 5.77
C MET A 1 15.82 -10.81 5.46
N ILE A 2 15.12 -10.04 6.29
CA ILE A 2 14.97 -8.58 6.13
C ILE A 2 16.26 -7.82 6.48
N LYS A 3 17.21 -7.76 5.55
CA LYS A 3 18.55 -7.19 5.76
C LYS A 3 18.55 -5.67 5.69
N HIS A 4 17.72 -5.09 4.81
CA HIS A 4 17.66 -3.65 4.55
C HIS A 4 16.64 -2.92 5.42
N PHE A 5 16.05 -3.60 6.41
CA PHE A 5 15.04 -2.99 7.28
C PHE A 5 15.67 -2.30 8.50
N LYS A 6 15.34 -1.02 8.68
CA LYS A 6 15.70 -0.21 9.84
C LYS A 6 14.50 -0.09 10.77
N PHE A 7 14.60 -0.72 11.93
CA PHE A 7 13.64 -0.60 13.03
C PHE A 7 13.71 0.78 13.69
N TYR A 8 12.57 1.27 14.16
CA TYR A 8 12.49 2.53 14.88
C TYR A 8 12.42 2.32 16.39
N SER A 9 13.12 3.19 17.10
CA SER A 9 13.02 3.31 18.55
C SER A 9 12.02 4.39 18.94
N LYS A 10 11.63 4.43 20.22
CA LYS A 10 10.79 5.53 20.74
C LYS A 10 11.47 6.89 20.58
N HIS A 11 12.81 6.93 20.61
CA HIS A 11 13.56 8.15 20.38
C HIS A 11 13.39 8.66 18.94
N ASP A 12 13.44 7.78 17.93
CA ASP A 12 13.23 8.16 16.53
C ASP A 12 11.83 8.77 16.32
N VAL A 13 10.81 8.15 16.91
CA VAL A 13 9.41 8.64 16.84
C VAL A 13 9.25 9.99 17.52
N LEU A 14 9.78 10.16 18.74
CA LEU A 14 9.67 11.40 19.48
C LEU A 14 10.45 12.56 18.83
N ASN A 15 11.54 12.29 18.13
CA ASN A 15 12.28 13.30 17.37
C ASN A 15 11.45 13.90 16.22
N LEU A 16 10.49 13.16 15.68
CA LEU A 16 9.56 13.63 14.64
C LEU A 16 8.26 14.21 15.23
N THR A 17 8.05 14.07 16.55
CA THR A 17 6.82 14.47 17.23
C THR A 17 6.96 15.85 17.87
N ARG A 18 6.11 16.80 17.47
CA ARG A 18 6.07 18.16 18.00
C ARG A 18 5.18 18.22 19.23
N ILE A 19 5.74 17.81 20.36
CA ILE A 19 5.06 17.82 21.67
C ILE A 19 4.66 19.25 22.04
N ARG A 20 3.41 19.43 22.47
CA ARG A 20 2.88 20.71 22.91
C ARG A 20 2.07 20.52 24.18
N ARG A 21 2.25 21.44 25.14
CA ARG A 21 1.52 21.40 26.42
C ARG A 21 0.01 21.43 26.18
N PHE A 22 -0.72 20.58 26.92
CA PHE A 22 -2.19 20.40 26.85
C PHE A 22 -2.72 19.72 25.58
N GLU A 23 -1.84 19.10 24.80
CA GLU A 23 -2.19 18.27 23.65
C GLU A 23 -1.45 16.93 23.78
N THR A 24 -1.98 15.87 23.18
CA THR A 24 -1.26 14.59 23.00
C THR A 24 -1.19 14.30 21.50
N LYS A 25 0.01 14.07 21.01
CA LYS A 25 0.26 13.71 19.61
C LYS A 25 0.24 12.21 19.43
N LEU A 26 -0.14 11.75 18.24
CA LEU A 26 -0.14 10.33 17.90
C LEU A 26 1.21 9.67 18.17
N GLY A 27 2.32 10.33 17.85
CA GLY A 27 3.67 9.81 18.09
C GLY A 27 4.04 9.61 19.57
N GLU A 28 3.32 10.24 20.50
CA GLU A 28 3.45 9.98 21.93
C GLU A 28 2.83 8.62 22.30
N SER A 29 1.77 8.20 21.62
CA SER A 29 0.99 7.00 21.94
C SER A 29 1.43 5.74 21.17
N VAL A 30 1.90 5.88 19.91
CA VAL A 30 2.24 4.70 19.09
C VAL A 30 3.29 3.80 19.75
N HIS A 31 3.13 2.50 19.52
CA HIS A 31 4.07 1.47 19.90
C HIS A 31 5.22 1.36 18.91
N VAL A 32 6.36 0.84 19.37
CA VAL A 32 7.56 0.60 18.57
C VAL A 32 8.14 -0.77 18.91
N VAL A 33 8.84 -1.37 17.97
CA VAL A 33 9.58 -2.63 18.18
C VAL A 33 11.05 -2.36 17.87
N PRO A 34 11.95 -2.45 18.86
CA PRO A 34 13.28 -1.86 18.76
C PRO A 34 14.22 -2.63 17.83
N ASP A 35 14.00 -3.93 17.62
CA ASP A 35 14.89 -4.74 16.78
C ASP A 35 14.23 -6.04 16.29
N LYS A 36 14.90 -6.66 15.31
CA LYS A 36 14.46 -7.87 14.64
C LYS A 36 14.30 -9.08 15.57
N ASN A 37 15.16 -9.23 16.59
CA ASN A 37 15.14 -10.42 17.45
C ASN A 37 13.90 -10.46 18.34
N THR A 38 13.30 -9.30 18.59
CA THR A 38 12.09 -9.16 19.40
C THR A 38 10.82 -9.05 18.55
N LEU A 39 10.94 -9.02 17.22
CA LEU A 39 9.81 -8.76 16.31
C LEU A 39 8.61 -9.68 16.53
N GLU A 40 8.77 -11.00 16.33
CA GLU A 40 7.66 -11.93 16.45
C GLU A 40 7.03 -11.91 17.85
N THR A 41 7.86 -11.93 18.90
CA THR A 41 7.38 -11.87 20.29
C THR A 41 6.62 -10.59 20.58
N ALA A 42 7.11 -9.44 20.10
CA ALA A 42 6.45 -8.15 20.31
C ALA A 42 5.11 -8.08 19.58
N LEU A 43 5.03 -8.60 18.35
CA LEU A 43 3.77 -8.68 17.61
C LEU A 43 2.75 -9.58 18.31
N GLN A 44 3.17 -10.73 18.86
CA GLN A 44 2.29 -11.65 19.58
C GLN A 44 1.75 -11.08 20.90
N GLN A 45 2.56 -10.29 21.60
CA GLN A 45 2.21 -9.73 22.91
C GLN A 45 1.41 -8.42 22.81
N SER A 46 1.56 -7.70 21.70
CA SER A 46 0.88 -6.42 21.51
C SER A 46 -0.60 -6.60 21.19
N THR A 47 -1.45 -5.75 21.75
CA THR A 47 -2.86 -5.61 21.36
C THR A 47 -3.04 -4.74 20.12
N ALA A 48 -2.02 -3.92 19.77
CA ALA A 48 -2.04 -3.10 18.57
C ALA A 48 -2.23 -3.97 17.32
N LYS A 49 -3.05 -3.49 16.40
CA LYS A 49 -3.53 -4.25 15.25
C LYS A 49 -2.80 -3.89 13.96
N TYR A 50 -2.45 -2.63 13.80
CA TYR A 50 -1.83 -2.10 12.60
C TYR A 50 -0.32 -2.01 12.76
N VAL A 51 0.42 -2.46 11.75
CA VAL A 51 1.88 -2.34 11.69
C VAL A 51 2.25 -1.45 10.52
N VAL A 52 2.63 -0.21 10.81
CA VAL A 52 2.99 0.80 9.83
C VAL A 52 4.49 0.72 9.52
N PHE A 53 4.84 0.61 8.24
CA PHE A 53 6.24 0.62 7.78
C PHE A 53 6.39 1.27 6.41
N GLY A 54 7.59 1.80 6.15
CA GLY A 54 7.92 2.46 4.90
C GLY A 54 8.71 1.57 3.95
N ILE A 55 8.47 1.71 2.65
CA ILE A 55 9.28 1.12 1.58
C ILE A 55 9.84 2.26 0.70
N PRO A 56 10.72 3.14 1.22
CA PRO A 56 11.22 4.28 0.45
C PRO A 56 12.22 3.83 -0.62
N GLU A 57 11.72 3.48 -1.80
CA GLU A 57 12.49 3.12 -2.99
C GLU A 57 11.79 3.60 -4.27
N ASP A 58 12.54 3.73 -5.35
CA ASP A 58 12.01 4.08 -6.67
C ASP A 58 12.61 3.21 -7.80
N ILE A 59 13.23 2.08 -7.42
CA ILE A 59 13.92 1.15 -8.32
C ILE A 59 12.90 0.49 -9.26
N GLY A 60 11.74 0.07 -8.75
CA GLY A 60 10.70 -0.53 -9.59
C GLY A 60 10.08 0.46 -10.58
N ILE A 61 9.99 1.73 -10.21
CA ILE A 61 9.55 2.82 -11.09
C ILE A 61 10.56 3.01 -12.22
N ARG A 62 11.85 3.11 -11.88
CA ARG A 62 12.93 3.26 -12.88
C ARG A 62 13.04 2.05 -13.79
N ALA A 63 12.83 0.84 -13.26
CA ALA A 63 12.74 -0.40 -14.03
C ALA A 63 11.58 -0.41 -15.04
N ASN A 64 10.55 0.41 -14.81
CA ASN A 64 9.42 0.64 -15.70
C ASN A 64 9.57 1.93 -16.54
N HIS A 65 10.80 2.44 -16.68
CA HIS A 65 11.11 3.67 -17.41
C HIS A 65 10.48 4.95 -16.83
N GLY A 66 10.00 4.90 -15.59
CA GLY A 66 9.43 6.04 -14.88
C GLY A 66 10.49 7.00 -14.31
N THR A 67 10.02 8.15 -13.85
CA THR A 67 10.85 9.14 -13.15
C THR A 67 10.94 8.81 -11.67
N GLY A 68 12.15 8.59 -11.17
CA GLY A 68 12.40 8.29 -9.76
C GLY A 68 11.97 9.40 -8.79
N GLY A 69 11.81 9.04 -7.51
CA GLY A 69 11.48 9.97 -6.42
C GLY A 69 10.45 9.48 -5.40
N ALA A 70 9.82 8.32 -5.59
CA ALA A 70 8.85 7.77 -4.62
C ALA A 70 9.48 7.42 -3.26
N ASP A 71 10.82 7.30 -3.19
CA ASP A 71 11.59 7.15 -1.96
C ASP A 71 11.52 8.39 -1.03
N SER A 72 11.15 9.55 -1.58
CA SER A 72 11.14 10.82 -0.85
C SER A 72 9.97 11.00 0.15
N VAL A 73 8.90 10.22 0.03
CA VAL A 73 7.61 10.54 0.68
C VAL A 73 7.52 10.09 2.15
N TRP A 74 8.27 9.06 2.54
CA TRP A 74 8.12 8.42 3.85
C TRP A 74 8.35 9.38 5.04
N THR A 75 9.41 10.19 4.98
CA THR A 75 9.73 11.12 6.09
C THR A 75 8.68 12.25 6.21
N PRO A 76 8.27 12.93 5.12
CA PRO A 76 7.16 13.86 5.15
C PRO A 76 5.83 13.25 5.64
N PHE A 77 5.51 12.02 5.22
CA PHE A 77 4.36 11.26 5.74
C PHE A 77 4.44 11.11 7.25
N LEU A 78 5.55 10.56 7.78
CA LEU A 78 5.72 10.36 9.22
C LEU A 78 5.63 11.66 9.99
N SER A 79 6.24 12.74 9.48
CA SER A 79 6.16 14.05 10.12
C SER A 79 4.72 14.54 10.20
N ALA A 80 3.89 14.30 9.18
CA ALA A 80 2.47 14.63 9.24
C ALA A 80 1.68 13.70 10.16
N PHE A 81 1.89 12.38 10.06
CA PHE A 81 1.13 11.34 10.74
C PHE A 81 1.36 11.34 12.25
N LEU A 82 2.61 11.40 12.70
CA LEU A 82 2.95 11.41 14.13
C LEU A 82 2.48 12.68 14.86
N ASN A 83 2.18 13.74 14.10
CA ASN A 83 1.73 15.03 14.62
C ASN A 83 0.20 15.24 14.56
N LEU A 84 -0.55 14.22 14.11
CA LEU A 84 -1.99 14.15 14.32
C LEU A 84 -2.31 14.19 15.82
N GLN A 85 -3.49 14.70 16.16
CA GLN A 85 -3.95 14.69 17.55
C GLN A 85 -4.35 13.27 17.92
N SER A 86 -3.86 12.80 19.07
CA SER A 86 -4.40 11.62 19.73
C SER A 86 -5.70 12.02 20.44
N ASN A 87 -6.81 11.39 20.06
CA ASN A 87 -8.15 11.67 20.60
C ASN A 87 -9.06 10.44 20.45
N ASP A 88 -10.34 10.58 20.82
CA ASP A 88 -11.32 9.49 20.78
C ASP A 88 -11.56 8.90 19.39
N PHE A 89 -11.19 9.60 18.30
CA PHE A 89 -11.30 9.07 16.94
C PHE A 89 -10.10 8.20 16.57
N LEU A 90 -8.90 8.54 17.08
CA LEU A 90 -7.64 7.84 16.77
C LEU A 90 -6.65 8.14 17.89
N ASN A 91 -6.40 7.18 18.77
CA ASN A 91 -5.59 7.41 19.97
C ASN A 91 -4.12 6.96 19.79
N GLY A 92 -3.86 5.99 18.91
CA GLY A 92 -2.54 5.52 18.52
C GLY A 92 -2.09 4.21 19.18
N GLU A 93 -2.79 3.71 20.19
CA GLU A 93 -2.51 2.41 20.84
C GLU A 93 -2.77 1.22 19.91
N GLU A 94 -3.60 1.41 18.89
CA GLU A 94 -3.87 0.42 17.85
C GLU A 94 -2.70 0.28 16.84
N ILE A 95 -1.65 1.11 16.96
CA ILE A 95 -0.57 1.25 15.96
C ILE A 95 0.80 0.84 16.53
N ILE A 96 1.48 -0.04 15.79
CA ILE A 96 2.93 -0.24 15.87
C ILE A 96 3.59 0.49 14.70
N LEU A 97 4.41 1.50 14.97
CA LEU A 97 5.30 2.09 13.96
C LEU A 97 6.61 1.30 13.96
N LEU A 98 6.80 0.48 12.92
CA LEU A 98 7.87 -0.50 12.90
C LEU A 98 9.21 0.08 12.42
N GLY A 99 9.17 0.89 11.36
CA GLY A 99 10.37 1.45 10.73
C GLY A 99 10.25 1.52 9.22
N GLN A 100 11.38 1.41 8.53
CA GLN A 100 11.43 1.53 7.06
C GLN A 100 12.49 0.60 6.46
N PHE A 101 12.31 0.23 5.20
CA PHE A 101 13.40 -0.28 4.38
C PHE A 101 14.38 0.83 3.97
N ASN A 102 15.60 0.44 3.61
CA ASN A 102 16.58 1.28 2.96
C ASN A 102 17.37 0.46 1.91
N PHE A 103 16.97 0.60 0.65
CA PHE A 103 17.59 -0.06 -0.51
C PHE A 103 18.55 0.85 -1.28
N SER A 104 19.07 1.91 -0.64
CA SER A 104 19.94 2.89 -1.31
C SER A 104 21.22 2.24 -1.86
N ASP A 105 21.73 1.21 -1.19
CA ASP A 105 22.91 0.47 -1.63
C ASP A 105 22.69 -0.25 -2.98
N LEU A 106 21.50 -0.80 -3.21
CA LEU A 106 21.15 -1.40 -4.51
C LEU A 106 21.21 -0.35 -5.63
N SER A 107 20.63 0.82 -5.40
CA SER A 107 20.65 1.93 -6.37
C SER A 107 22.07 2.43 -6.62
N GLU A 108 22.87 2.62 -5.56
CA GLU A 108 24.26 3.08 -5.67
C GLU A 108 25.12 2.11 -6.49
N VAL A 109 24.96 0.80 -6.28
CA VAL A 109 25.69 -0.22 -7.05
C VAL A 109 25.30 -0.16 -8.53
N ILE A 110 24.02 0.00 -8.85
CA ILE A 110 23.56 0.09 -10.25
C ILE A 110 24.14 1.34 -10.92
N GLU A 111 24.04 2.51 -10.28
CA GLU A 111 24.54 3.77 -10.87
C GLU A 111 26.06 3.78 -11.10
N GLN A 112 26.82 3.05 -10.29
CA GLN A 112 28.28 2.98 -10.41
C GLN A 112 28.75 1.99 -11.51
N ASN A 113 27.97 0.94 -11.77
CA ASN A 113 28.43 -0.20 -12.57
C ASN A 113 27.70 -0.35 -13.92
N ALA A 114 26.46 0.14 -14.04
CA ALA A 114 25.70 0.07 -15.29
C ALA A 114 25.83 1.39 -16.06
N TYR A 115 26.39 1.35 -17.26
CA TYR A 115 26.69 2.54 -18.06
C TYR A 115 25.68 2.75 -19.19
N GLY A 116 25.11 1.65 -19.72
CA GLY A 116 24.09 1.70 -20.78
C GLY A 116 22.67 1.84 -20.24
N TYR A 117 21.76 2.39 -21.05
CA TYR A 117 20.34 2.51 -20.69
C TYR A 117 19.70 1.14 -20.46
N GLU A 118 19.80 0.22 -21.43
CA GLU A 118 19.24 -1.14 -21.32
C GLU A 118 19.88 -1.91 -20.16
N GLU A 119 21.20 -1.79 -20.00
CA GLU A 119 21.93 -2.41 -18.89
C GLU A 119 21.42 -1.93 -17.52
N LYS A 120 21.13 -0.62 -17.38
CA LYS A 120 20.52 -0.07 -16.17
C LYS A 120 19.12 -0.62 -15.93
N ILE A 121 18.29 -0.68 -16.97
CA ILE A 121 16.92 -1.22 -16.86
C ILE A 121 16.96 -2.68 -16.40
N ASP A 122 17.79 -3.52 -17.00
CA ASP A 122 17.94 -4.92 -16.59
C ASP A 122 18.48 -5.04 -15.15
N ALA A 123 19.43 -4.19 -14.77
CA ALA A 123 19.96 -4.16 -13.42
C ALA A 123 18.90 -3.74 -12.38
N TYR A 124 18.07 -2.73 -12.68
CA TYR A 124 16.94 -2.36 -11.81
C TYR A 124 15.93 -3.49 -11.71
N ARG A 125 15.52 -4.11 -12.84
CA ARG A 125 14.60 -5.25 -12.85
C ARG A 125 15.11 -6.41 -11.98
N HIS A 126 16.41 -6.66 -12.01
CA HIS A 126 17.03 -7.66 -11.13
C HIS A 126 17.00 -7.24 -9.65
N ALA A 127 17.27 -5.96 -9.35
CA ALA A 127 17.23 -5.45 -7.98
C ALA A 127 15.83 -5.49 -7.35
N VAL A 128 14.75 -5.31 -8.15
CA VAL A 128 13.37 -5.46 -7.66
C VAL A 128 13.13 -6.83 -7.02
N ILE A 129 13.76 -7.91 -7.51
CA ILE A 129 13.62 -9.25 -6.91
C ILE A 129 14.14 -9.27 -5.47
N THR A 130 15.21 -8.53 -5.17
CA THR A 130 15.74 -8.43 -3.80
C THR A 130 14.79 -7.66 -2.89
N ILE A 131 14.15 -6.62 -3.42
CA ILE A 131 13.10 -5.87 -2.70
C ILE A 131 11.91 -6.80 -2.42
N ASP A 132 11.47 -7.55 -3.44
CA ASP A 132 10.35 -8.49 -3.34
C ASP A 132 10.58 -9.50 -2.19
N ASP A 133 11.75 -10.14 -2.13
CA ASP A 133 12.09 -11.14 -1.11
C ASP A 133 12.03 -10.59 0.33
N GLU A 134 12.45 -9.33 0.54
CA GLU A 134 12.50 -8.75 1.88
C GLU A 134 11.16 -8.16 2.32
N VAL A 135 10.42 -7.51 1.41
CA VAL A 135 9.07 -7.01 1.68
C VAL A 135 8.11 -8.18 1.92
N GLU A 136 8.23 -9.27 1.16
CA GLU A 136 7.44 -10.50 1.35
C GLU A 136 7.65 -11.05 2.77
N GLU A 137 8.90 -11.24 3.18
CA GLU A 137 9.23 -11.83 4.47
C GLU A 137 8.71 -10.98 5.64
N LEU A 138 8.85 -9.65 5.57
CA LEU A 138 8.30 -8.77 6.61
C LEU A 138 6.78 -8.88 6.69
N THR A 139 6.12 -8.80 5.54
CA THR A 139 4.65 -8.82 5.46
C THR A 139 4.08 -10.15 5.95
N LYS A 140 4.75 -11.26 5.62
CA LYS A 140 4.44 -12.59 6.13
C LYS A 140 4.58 -12.69 7.65
N ILE A 141 5.65 -12.13 8.22
CA ILE A 141 5.84 -12.10 9.68
C ILE A 141 4.68 -11.35 10.33
N ILE A 142 4.34 -10.15 9.83
CA ILE A 142 3.25 -9.32 10.35
C ILE A 142 1.92 -10.07 10.32
N THR A 143 1.51 -10.54 9.15
CA THR A 143 0.21 -11.21 8.95
C THR A 143 0.11 -12.56 9.62
N SER A 144 1.21 -13.32 9.75
CA SER A 144 1.21 -14.59 10.50
C SER A 144 0.99 -14.42 12.01
N ASN A 145 1.16 -13.20 12.53
CA ASN A 145 0.86 -12.84 13.91
C ASN A 145 -0.51 -12.12 14.04
N GLY A 146 -1.37 -12.23 13.02
CA GLY A 146 -2.73 -11.67 13.03
C GLY A 146 -2.77 -10.14 13.01
N LYS A 147 -1.71 -9.50 12.51
CA LYS A 147 -1.61 -8.04 12.39
C LYS A 147 -1.82 -7.59 10.95
N ILE A 148 -2.27 -6.35 10.77
CA ILE A 148 -2.53 -5.76 9.45
C ILE A 148 -1.33 -4.87 9.05
N PRO A 149 -0.60 -5.22 7.99
CA PRO A 149 0.45 -4.38 7.43
C PRO A 149 -0.14 -3.11 6.80
N VAL A 150 0.47 -1.97 7.08
CA VAL A 150 0.19 -0.67 6.45
C VAL A 150 1.50 -0.17 5.84
N ALA A 151 1.68 -0.46 4.55
CA ALA A 151 2.89 -0.15 3.78
C ALA A 151 2.78 1.22 3.12
N ILE A 152 3.83 2.04 3.21
CA ILE A 152 3.81 3.41 2.67
C ILE A 152 5.02 3.67 1.77
N GLY A 153 4.73 4.25 0.60
CA GLY A 153 5.71 4.65 -0.38
C GLY A 153 6.20 3.50 -1.24
N GLY A 154 7.30 3.76 -1.95
CA GLY A 154 7.82 2.81 -2.94
C GLY A 154 7.07 2.91 -4.26
N GLY A 155 7.55 2.17 -5.26
CA GLY A 155 6.76 1.93 -6.46
C GLY A 155 5.68 0.89 -6.24
N HIS A 156 4.74 0.80 -7.18
CA HIS A 156 3.67 -0.19 -7.19
C HIS A 156 4.17 -1.63 -7.42
N ASN A 157 5.48 -1.81 -7.71
CA ASN A 157 6.13 -3.13 -7.73
C ASN A 157 5.94 -3.85 -6.40
N ASN A 158 5.86 -3.11 -5.30
CA ASN A 158 5.71 -3.67 -3.96
C ASN A 158 4.35 -4.33 -3.70
N ALA A 159 3.34 -4.15 -4.57
CA ALA A 159 2.09 -4.91 -4.47
C ALA A 159 2.34 -6.42 -4.52
N TYR A 160 3.23 -6.90 -5.41
CA TYR A 160 3.54 -8.34 -5.52
C TYR A 160 4.03 -8.97 -4.20
N PRO A 161 5.11 -8.47 -3.56
CA PRO A 161 5.59 -9.04 -2.31
C PRO A 161 4.63 -8.81 -1.14
N LEU A 162 3.83 -7.74 -1.14
CA LEU A 162 2.79 -7.52 -0.14
C LEU A 162 1.69 -8.58 -0.25
N ILE A 163 1.16 -8.81 -1.46
CA ILE A 163 0.16 -9.86 -1.73
C ILE A 163 0.68 -11.23 -1.30
N LYS A 164 1.86 -11.59 -1.80
CA LYS A 164 2.51 -12.88 -1.53
C LYS A 164 2.80 -13.08 -0.05
N GLY A 165 3.34 -12.06 0.61
CA GLY A 165 3.65 -12.08 2.03
C GLY A 165 2.39 -12.23 2.88
N ALA A 166 1.35 -11.43 2.61
CA ALA A 166 0.09 -11.48 3.32
C ALA A 166 -0.61 -12.84 3.15
N ALA A 167 -0.69 -13.35 1.92
CA ALA A 167 -1.26 -14.65 1.61
C ALA A 167 -0.55 -15.78 2.38
N LYS A 168 0.79 -15.80 2.35
CA LYS A 168 1.60 -16.80 3.09
C LYS A 168 1.46 -16.67 4.59
N GLY A 169 1.42 -15.45 5.12
CA GLY A 169 1.33 -15.24 6.56
C GLY A 169 -0.04 -15.61 7.12
N LEU A 170 -1.12 -15.20 6.46
CA LEU A 170 -2.49 -15.58 6.82
C LEU A 170 -2.71 -17.10 6.70
N HIS A 171 -2.16 -17.76 5.68
CA HIS A 171 -2.18 -19.22 5.59
C HIS A 171 -1.40 -19.88 6.74
N LYS A 172 -0.20 -19.37 7.07
CA LYS A 172 0.60 -19.85 8.22
C LYS A 172 -0.14 -19.69 9.54
N ALA A 173 -0.95 -18.65 9.70
CA ALA A 173 -1.80 -18.43 10.87
C ALA A 173 -3.04 -19.35 10.92
N GLY A 174 -3.28 -20.17 9.87
CA GLY A 174 -4.46 -21.03 9.76
C GLY A 174 -5.75 -20.27 9.43
N VAL A 175 -5.63 -19.00 9.00
CA VAL A 175 -6.77 -18.15 8.61
C VAL A 175 -7.25 -18.51 7.21
N LEU A 176 -6.31 -18.75 6.29
CA LEU A 176 -6.61 -19.12 4.90
C LEU A 176 -6.35 -20.60 4.63
N PRO A 177 -7.24 -21.29 3.89
CA PRO A 177 -7.01 -22.68 3.49
C PRO A 177 -5.91 -22.80 2.42
N LEU A 178 -5.73 -21.78 1.58
CA LEU A 178 -4.69 -21.65 0.58
C LEU A 178 -3.99 -20.30 0.76
N ALA A 179 -2.70 -20.22 0.45
CA ALA A 179 -1.97 -18.96 0.46
C ALA A 179 -2.34 -18.11 -0.76
N GLN A 180 -3.58 -17.61 -0.79
CA GLN A 180 -4.12 -16.80 -1.87
C GLN A 180 -5.10 -15.77 -1.31
N ILE A 181 -5.04 -14.52 -1.77
CA ILE A 181 -5.93 -13.42 -1.35
C ILE A 181 -6.47 -12.66 -2.58
N ASN A 182 -7.48 -11.84 -2.36
CA ASN A 182 -7.98 -10.88 -3.35
C ASN A 182 -7.23 -9.53 -3.25
N CYS A 183 -7.42 -8.66 -4.23
CA CYS A 183 -6.93 -7.28 -4.18
C CYS A 183 -7.88 -6.32 -4.91
N ILE A 184 -8.06 -5.13 -4.34
CA ILE A 184 -8.71 -3.99 -4.99
C ILE A 184 -7.68 -2.87 -5.11
N ASN A 185 -7.61 -2.26 -6.29
CA ASN A 185 -6.69 -1.17 -6.58
C ASN A 185 -7.42 0.07 -7.10
N LEU A 186 -7.23 1.21 -6.46
CA LEU A 186 -7.65 2.51 -6.98
C LEU A 186 -6.48 3.14 -7.71
N ASP A 187 -6.56 3.15 -9.04
CA ASP A 187 -5.42 3.42 -9.91
C ASP A 187 -5.88 3.86 -11.30
N ALA A 188 -5.10 4.74 -11.94
CA ALA A 188 -5.28 5.12 -13.33
C ALA A 188 -4.73 4.06 -14.29
N HIS A 189 -3.87 3.17 -13.81
CA HIS A 189 -3.21 2.08 -14.53
C HIS A 189 -3.73 0.73 -14.05
N SER A 190 -3.55 -0.30 -14.88
CA SER A 190 -3.94 -1.67 -14.51
C SER A 190 -2.90 -2.39 -13.66
N ASP A 191 -1.64 -1.97 -13.81
CA ASP A 191 -0.44 -2.62 -13.26
C ASP A 191 -0.36 -4.15 -13.46
N PHE A 192 -0.93 -4.58 -14.59
CA PHE A 192 -1.02 -5.96 -15.04
C PHE A 192 -0.24 -6.19 -16.36
N ARG A 193 0.82 -5.39 -16.60
CA ARG A 193 1.69 -5.52 -17.79
C ARG A 193 2.34 -6.91 -17.87
N PRO A 194 2.82 -7.33 -19.05
CA PRO A 194 3.51 -8.60 -19.20
C PRO A 194 4.71 -8.79 -18.25
N SER A 195 5.02 -10.04 -17.94
CA SER A 195 6.17 -10.45 -17.13
C SER A 195 7.49 -10.35 -17.91
N GLU A 196 7.89 -9.13 -18.27
CA GLU A 196 9.10 -8.81 -19.03
C GLU A 196 10.32 -8.46 -18.15
N GLY A 197 10.27 -8.86 -16.88
CA GLY A 197 11.16 -8.42 -15.82
C GLY A 197 10.41 -7.59 -14.80
N ARG A 198 10.76 -7.74 -13.51
CA ARG A 198 10.04 -7.10 -12.41
C ARG A 198 10.18 -5.58 -12.45
N HIS A 199 9.06 -4.86 -12.40
CA HIS A 199 9.01 -3.40 -12.35
C HIS A 199 7.67 -2.93 -11.75
N SER A 200 7.42 -1.61 -11.67
CA SER A 200 6.22 -1.09 -10.99
C SER A 200 4.91 -1.57 -11.65
N GLY A 201 4.80 -1.45 -12.98
CA GLY A 201 3.56 -1.76 -13.69
C GLY A 201 3.21 -3.24 -13.91
N ASN A 202 3.82 -4.20 -13.21
CA ASN A 202 3.49 -5.62 -13.36
C ASN A 202 3.41 -6.41 -12.03
N GLY A 203 3.29 -5.75 -10.87
CA GLY A 203 3.18 -6.45 -9.58
C GLY A 203 2.03 -7.46 -9.53
N PHE A 204 0.84 -7.05 -9.97
CA PHE A 204 -0.36 -7.90 -9.94
C PHE A 204 -0.27 -9.09 -10.91
N ARG A 205 0.42 -8.93 -12.04
CA ARG A 205 0.69 -10.02 -12.99
C ARG A 205 1.47 -11.14 -12.31
N TYR A 206 2.58 -10.80 -11.67
CA TYR A 206 3.42 -11.79 -10.98
C TYR A 206 2.67 -12.45 -9.81
N ALA A 207 1.82 -11.69 -9.11
CA ALA A 207 1.03 -12.25 -8.01
C ALA A 207 -0.01 -13.28 -8.51
N GLU A 208 -0.61 -13.04 -9.68
CA GLU A 208 -1.54 -13.95 -10.34
C GLU A 208 -0.83 -15.18 -10.91
N GLU A 209 0.25 -15.00 -11.66
CA GLU A 209 1.02 -16.09 -12.26
C GLU A 209 1.61 -17.06 -11.21
N ASP A 210 2.03 -16.54 -10.06
CA ASP A 210 2.52 -17.35 -8.94
C ASP A 210 1.40 -17.96 -8.07
N GLY A 211 0.14 -17.59 -8.32
CA GLY A 211 -1.04 -18.14 -7.63
C GLY A 211 -1.29 -17.58 -6.23
N TYR A 212 -0.77 -16.40 -5.89
CA TYR A 212 -1.04 -15.71 -4.61
C TYR A 212 -2.19 -14.70 -4.71
N LEU A 213 -2.54 -14.25 -5.92
CA LEU A 213 -3.69 -13.40 -6.21
C LEU A 213 -4.85 -14.27 -6.73
N GLN A 214 -6.00 -14.24 -6.05
CA GLN A 214 -7.21 -14.96 -6.44
C GLN A 214 -8.05 -14.10 -7.36
N LYS A 215 -8.51 -12.93 -6.87
CA LYS A 215 -9.25 -11.94 -7.66
C LYS A 215 -8.58 -10.58 -7.59
N TYR A 216 -8.70 -9.82 -8.67
CA TYR A 216 -8.17 -8.46 -8.77
C TYR A 216 -9.19 -7.54 -9.42
N CYS A 217 -9.48 -6.42 -8.76
CA CYS A 217 -10.37 -5.40 -9.32
C CYS A 217 -9.73 -4.02 -9.31
N VAL A 218 -9.68 -3.37 -10.48
CA VAL A 218 -9.18 -1.99 -10.62
C VAL A 218 -10.35 -1.01 -10.68
N VAL A 219 -10.32 0.04 -9.88
CA VAL A 219 -11.29 1.13 -9.89
C VAL A 219 -10.60 2.39 -10.38
N GLY A 220 -11.21 3.07 -11.35
CA GLY A 220 -10.68 4.34 -11.86
C GLY A 220 -9.64 4.19 -12.96
N LEU A 221 -9.51 3.00 -13.57
CA LEU A 221 -8.59 2.76 -14.68
C LEU A 221 -8.84 3.74 -15.83
N HIS A 222 -7.82 4.39 -16.36
CA HIS A 222 -7.97 5.27 -17.52
C HIS A 222 -7.89 4.46 -18.81
N GLU A 223 -8.90 4.60 -19.67
CA GLU A 223 -8.91 3.94 -20.98
C GLU A 223 -7.67 4.26 -21.82
N ASN A 224 -7.13 5.48 -21.70
CA ASN A 224 -5.94 5.93 -22.42
C ASN A 224 -4.65 5.20 -22.03
N TYR A 225 -4.61 4.60 -20.84
CA TYR A 225 -3.43 3.93 -20.32
C TYR A 225 -3.50 2.40 -20.45
N LEU A 226 -4.63 1.85 -20.91
CA LEU A 226 -4.87 0.41 -21.00
C LEU A 226 -4.38 -0.17 -22.34
N PRO A 227 -3.30 -0.98 -22.35
CA PRO A 227 -2.84 -1.65 -23.56
C PRO A 227 -3.81 -2.74 -24.01
N GLN A 228 -3.96 -2.93 -25.33
CA GLN A 228 -4.91 -3.90 -25.90
C GLN A 228 -4.68 -5.35 -25.42
N ASN A 229 -3.42 -5.76 -25.23
CA ASN A 229 -3.10 -7.10 -24.72
C ASN A 229 -3.56 -7.27 -23.27
N VAL A 230 -3.34 -6.26 -22.42
CA VAL A 230 -3.78 -6.29 -21.01
C VAL A 230 -5.30 -6.27 -20.92
N TRP A 231 -5.98 -5.47 -21.75
CA TRP A 231 -7.44 -5.53 -21.87
C TRP A 231 -7.92 -6.95 -22.17
N LEU A 232 -7.33 -7.61 -23.17
CA LEU A 232 -7.70 -8.98 -23.54
C LEU A 232 -7.45 -9.97 -22.39
N ASP A 233 -6.37 -9.80 -21.63
CA ASP A 233 -6.09 -10.67 -20.48
C ASP A 233 -7.15 -10.51 -19.39
N ILE A 234 -7.55 -9.27 -19.08
CA ILE A 234 -8.54 -8.99 -18.04
C ILE A 234 -9.93 -9.50 -18.45
N VAL A 235 -10.44 -9.14 -19.62
CA VAL A 235 -11.82 -9.50 -20.03
C VAL A 235 -12.03 -10.99 -20.29
N ASN A 236 -10.95 -11.74 -20.53
CA ASN A 236 -11.01 -13.19 -20.71
C ASN A 236 -10.75 -13.98 -19.41
N ASN A 237 -10.49 -13.29 -18.29
CA ASN A 237 -10.27 -13.92 -17.00
C ASN A 237 -11.41 -13.58 -16.03
N PRO A 238 -12.25 -14.54 -15.62
CA PRO A 238 -13.39 -14.28 -14.74
C PRO A 238 -12.99 -13.86 -13.31
N PHE A 239 -11.70 -13.91 -12.96
CA PHE A 239 -11.17 -13.49 -11.68
C PHE A 239 -10.54 -12.08 -11.71
N LEU A 240 -10.52 -11.45 -12.89
CA LEU A 240 -10.06 -10.07 -13.05
C LEU A 240 -11.25 -9.21 -13.47
N ASP A 241 -11.35 -8.02 -12.90
CA ASP A 241 -12.39 -7.06 -13.29
C ASP A 241 -11.85 -5.62 -13.17
N PHE A 242 -12.54 -4.67 -13.79
CA PHE A 242 -12.21 -3.27 -13.61
C PHE A 242 -13.37 -2.33 -13.95
N ILE A 243 -13.25 -1.08 -13.50
CA ILE A 243 -14.17 0.00 -13.80
C ILE A 243 -13.35 1.22 -14.20
N THR A 244 -13.65 1.78 -15.38
CA THR A 244 -12.89 2.92 -15.90
C THR A 244 -13.25 4.23 -15.23
N TYR A 245 -12.29 5.16 -15.20
CA TYR A 245 -12.56 6.55 -14.82
C TYR A 245 -13.63 7.17 -15.72
N GLU A 246 -13.57 6.89 -17.02
CA GLU A 246 -14.53 7.36 -18.01
C GLU A 246 -15.95 6.88 -17.69
N ASP A 247 -16.13 5.61 -17.32
CA ASP A 247 -17.43 5.06 -16.93
C ASP A 247 -18.01 5.72 -15.67
N ILE A 248 -17.14 6.15 -14.76
CA ILE A 248 -17.55 6.76 -13.48
C ILE A 248 -17.84 8.26 -13.64
N PHE A 249 -16.91 9.02 -14.21
CA PHE A 249 -16.89 10.49 -14.12
C PHE A 249 -17.20 11.20 -15.43
N ILE A 250 -17.11 10.53 -16.58
CA ILE A 250 -17.36 11.15 -17.90
C ILE A 250 -18.68 10.70 -18.49
N LEU A 251 -18.92 9.40 -18.52
CA LEU A 251 -20.12 8.77 -19.07
C LEU A 251 -21.20 8.54 -18.00
N GLU A 252 -20.82 8.61 -16.72
CA GLU A 252 -21.72 8.44 -15.57
C GLU A 252 -22.57 7.16 -15.64
N LYS A 253 -21.99 6.06 -16.14
CA LYS A 253 -22.66 4.74 -16.19
C LYS A 253 -22.93 4.19 -14.78
N ARG A 254 -22.09 4.58 -13.83
CA ARG A 254 -22.24 4.34 -12.37
C ARG A 254 -21.54 5.46 -11.62
N ASN A 255 -22.00 5.78 -10.41
CA ASN A 255 -21.27 6.74 -9.58
C ASN A 255 -20.07 6.08 -8.87
N PHE A 256 -19.18 6.90 -8.31
CA PHE A 256 -17.95 6.42 -7.68
C PHE A 256 -18.19 5.45 -6.51
N ILE A 257 -19.22 5.71 -5.68
CA ILE A 257 -19.57 4.82 -4.56
C ILE A 257 -20.04 3.45 -5.06
N GLN A 258 -20.83 3.41 -6.14
CA GLN A 258 -21.23 2.16 -6.80
C GLN A 258 -20.04 1.41 -7.39
N ALA A 259 -19.03 2.13 -7.91
CA ALA A 259 -17.81 1.50 -8.41
C ALA A 259 -17.01 0.83 -7.29
N ILE A 260 -16.87 1.50 -6.15
CA ILE A 260 -16.21 0.94 -4.96
C ILE A 260 -16.97 -0.28 -4.46
N ALA A 261 -18.29 -0.17 -4.30
CA ALA A 261 -19.15 -1.28 -3.85
C ALA A 261 -19.09 -2.50 -4.79
N HIS A 262 -18.97 -2.27 -6.10
CA HIS A 262 -18.76 -3.35 -7.06
C HIS A 262 -17.44 -4.08 -6.78
N ALA A 263 -16.35 -3.33 -6.61
CA ALA A 263 -15.04 -3.91 -6.36
C ALA A 263 -14.99 -4.69 -5.03
N THR A 264 -15.55 -4.14 -3.95
CA THR A 264 -15.59 -4.81 -2.64
C THR A 264 -16.46 -6.06 -2.67
N ASN A 265 -17.60 -6.04 -3.36
CA ASN A 265 -18.44 -7.23 -3.53
C ASN A 265 -17.76 -8.29 -4.41
N PHE A 266 -17.04 -7.88 -5.45
CA PHE A 266 -16.31 -8.82 -6.32
C PHE A 266 -15.27 -9.62 -5.53
N THR A 267 -14.63 -8.98 -4.54
CA THR A 267 -13.57 -9.56 -3.71
C THR A 267 -14.02 -10.02 -2.32
N GLU A 268 -15.32 -10.05 -2.03
CA GLU A 268 -15.85 -10.30 -0.66
C GLU A 268 -15.59 -11.71 -0.11
N ASP A 269 -15.27 -12.66 -0.99
CA ASP A 269 -15.15 -14.09 -0.65
C ASP A 269 -13.79 -14.48 -0.03
N ASN A 270 -12.88 -13.52 0.13
CA ASN A 270 -11.57 -13.76 0.73
C ASN A 270 -10.99 -12.48 1.36
N TYR A 271 -9.89 -12.63 2.10
CA TYR A 271 -9.06 -11.52 2.53
C TYR A 271 -8.60 -10.71 1.32
N THR A 272 -8.59 -9.39 1.45
CA THR A 272 -8.41 -8.44 0.36
C THR A 272 -7.31 -7.44 0.70
N GLY A 273 -6.30 -7.36 -0.15
CA GLY A 273 -5.34 -6.25 -0.15
C GLY A 273 -6.00 -4.97 -0.69
N ILE A 274 -5.81 -3.85 -0.01
CA ILE A 274 -6.28 -2.54 -0.46
C ILE A 274 -5.08 -1.75 -0.97
N GLU A 275 -5.13 -1.41 -2.24
CA GLU A 275 -4.11 -0.64 -2.96
C GLU A 275 -4.67 0.73 -3.32
N LEU A 276 -3.83 1.75 -3.20
CA LEU A 276 -4.10 3.09 -3.74
C LEU A 276 -2.82 3.62 -4.36
N ASP A 277 -2.86 3.78 -5.68
CA ASP A 277 -1.85 4.47 -6.44
C ASP A 277 -2.07 5.98 -6.37
N MET A 278 -1.09 6.71 -5.84
CA MET A 278 -1.21 8.17 -5.69
C MET A 278 -1.24 8.88 -7.05
N ASP A 279 -0.81 8.25 -8.14
CA ASP A 279 -0.83 8.84 -9.47
C ASP A 279 -2.24 9.01 -10.06
N CYS A 280 -3.25 8.32 -9.52
CA CYS A 280 -4.64 8.48 -9.93
C CYS A 280 -5.30 9.72 -9.31
N ILE A 281 -4.68 10.31 -8.28
CA ILE A 281 -5.14 11.54 -7.64
C ILE A 281 -4.64 12.73 -8.43
N GLU A 282 -5.57 13.54 -8.96
CA GLU A 282 -5.25 14.68 -9.81
C GLU A 282 -4.21 15.60 -9.15
N ASN A 283 -3.17 15.95 -9.91
CA ASN A 283 -2.08 16.84 -9.50
C ASN A 283 -1.29 16.39 -8.25
N THR A 284 -1.40 15.14 -7.82
CA THR A 284 -0.52 14.59 -6.79
C THR A 284 0.83 14.23 -7.40
N LEU A 285 1.93 14.66 -6.78
CA LEU A 285 3.25 14.42 -7.32
C LEU A 285 3.59 12.93 -7.32
N SER A 286 3.78 12.38 -8.51
CA SER A 286 4.22 11.01 -8.80
C SER A 286 4.94 10.95 -10.16
N SER A 287 5.55 9.82 -10.49
CA SER A 287 6.20 9.59 -11.79
C SER A 287 5.23 9.86 -12.97
N ALA A 288 4.01 9.33 -12.86
CA ALA A 288 2.96 9.41 -13.88
C ALA A 288 1.83 10.42 -13.53
N MET A 289 2.17 11.49 -12.81
CA MET A 289 1.24 12.54 -12.37
C MET A 289 0.27 12.98 -13.50
N THR A 290 -1.03 12.92 -13.21
CA THR A 290 -2.11 13.29 -14.14
C THR A 290 -2.81 14.60 -13.75
N PRO A 291 -3.19 15.46 -14.72
CA PRO A 291 -4.06 16.60 -14.45
C PRO A 291 -5.55 16.22 -14.42
N SER A 292 -5.90 15.02 -14.86
CA SER A 292 -7.27 14.51 -14.93
C SER A 292 -7.29 13.19 -14.16
N GLY A 293 -7.85 13.21 -12.95
CA GLY A 293 -7.88 12.05 -12.06
C GLY A 293 -8.98 12.21 -11.04
N ILE A 294 -8.95 11.39 -9.99
CA ILE A 294 -9.85 11.54 -8.85
C ILE A 294 -9.36 12.65 -7.92
N SER A 295 -10.29 13.25 -7.16
CA SER A 295 -9.91 14.24 -6.15
C SER A 295 -9.37 13.57 -4.89
N ALA A 296 -8.64 14.30 -4.05
CA ALA A 296 -8.25 13.83 -2.72
C ALA A 296 -9.46 13.41 -1.85
N LEU A 297 -10.65 14.00 -2.07
CA LEU A 297 -11.87 13.57 -1.38
C LEU A 297 -12.30 12.16 -1.81
N HIS A 298 -12.26 11.87 -3.11
CA HIS A 298 -12.57 10.54 -3.64
C HIS A 298 -11.60 9.49 -3.11
N ALA A 299 -10.29 9.78 -3.08
CA ALA A 299 -9.29 8.89 -2.49
C ALA A 299 -9.62 8.52 -1.03
N ARG A 300 -10.00 9.52 -0.22
CA ARG A 300 -10.41 9.30 1.17
C ARG A 300 -11.70 8.50 1.30
N GLN A 301 -12.67 8.72 0.41
CA GLN A 301 -13.91 7.92 0.34
C GLN A 301 -13.63 6.47 -0.03
N TYR A 302 -12.78 6.21 -1.02
CA TYR A 302 -12.35 4.86 -1.40
C TYR A 302 -11.71 4.15 -0.22
N ILE A 303 -10.70 4.75 0.41
CA ILE A 303 -10.01 4.14 1.56
C ILE A 303 -11.00 3.81 2.69
N THR A 304 -11.89 4.75 3.01
CA THR A 304 -12.89 4.56 4.08
C THR A 304 -13.83 3.39 3.78
N LEU A 305 -14.35 3.32 2.55
CA LEU A 305 -15.31 2.29 2.15
C LEU A 305 -14.64 0.93 1.95
N ALA A 306 -13.52 0.87 1.24
CA ALA A 306 -12.78 -0.36 1.04
C ALA A 306 -12.36 -0.99 2.38
N ALA A 307 -11.90 -0.17 3.34
CA ALA A 307 -11.53 -0.63 4.68
C ALA A 307 -12.73 -1.19 5.48
N ARG A 308 -13.93 -0.63 5.32
CA ARG A 308 -15.13 -1.10 6.04
C ARG A 308 -15.73 -2.36 5.43
N GLU A 309 -15.78 -2.43 4.11
CA GLU A 309 -16.53 -3.46 3.39
C GLU A 309 -15.67 -4.71 3.08
N SER A 310 -14.36 -4.65 3.28
CA SER A 310 -13.45 -5.76 2.95
C SER A 310 -12.92 -6.48 4.19
N GLN A 311 -12.62 -7.78 4.06
CA GLN A 311 -11.78 -8.48 5.02
C GLN A 311 -10.32 -8.11 4.78
N VAL A 312 -9.78 -7.13 5.51
CA VAL A 312 -8.50 -6.51 5.11
C VAL A 312 -7.30 -7.42 5.35
N ALA A 313 -6.49 -7.63 4.31
CA ALA A 313 -5.20 -8.32 4.37
C ALA A 313 -4.05 -7.36 4.68
N TYR A 314 -4.03 -6.20 4.01
CA TYR A 314 -3.06 -5.11 4.17
C TYR A 314 -3.58 -3.82 3.50
N LEU A 315 -2.93 -2.69 3.79
CA LEU A 315 -3.05 -1.45 3.01
C LEU A 315 -1.69 -1.09 2.41
N HIS A 316 -1.68 -0.64 1.16
CA HIS A 316 -0.52 -0.01 0.52
C HIS A 316 -0.92 1.30 -0.17
N ILE A 317 -0.15 2.35 0.14
CA ILE A 317 -0.22 3.64 -0.55
C ILE A 317 1.11 3.84 -1.28
N CYS A 318 1.10 3.81 -2.62
CA CYS A 318 2.29 3.72 -3.47
C CYS A 318 2.48 4.95 -4.38
N GLU A 319 3.64 5.01 -5.07
CA GLU A 319 3.99 5.96 -6.16
C GLU A 319 4.07 7.46 -5.81
N GLY A 320 3.51 7.87 -4.68
CA GLY A 320 3.55 9.26 -4.20
C GLY A 320 4.98 9.71 -3.90
N ALA A 321 5.30 10.93 -4.33
CA ALA A 321 6.59 11.57 -4.10
C ALA A 321 6.41 12.97 -3.50
N THR A 322 7.42 13.45 -2.78
CA THR A 322 7.56 14.88 -2.44
C THR A 322 8.65 15.57 -3.25
N ARG A 323 9.54 14.78 -3.86
CA ARG A 323 10.55 15.23 -4.80
C ARG A 323 10.80 14.17 -5.86
N LEU A 324 10.79 14.57 -7.12
CA LEU A 324 11.18 13.72 -8.24
C LEU A 324 12.60 14.02 -8.71
N ALA A 325 13.23 13.05 -9.36
CA ALA A 325 14.58 13.15 -9.92
C ALA A 325 14.71 14.25 -10.99
N ASP A 326 13.61 14.67 -11.60
CA ASP A 326 13.55 15.76 -12.58
C ASP A 326 13.43 17.17 -11.96
N GLY A 327 13.37 17.27 -10.62
CA GLY A 327 13.33 18.52 -9.88
C GLY A 327 11.94 19.02 -9.49
N ARG A 328 10.86 18.35 -9.92
CA ARG A 328 9.51 18.65 -9.39
C ARG A 328 9.44 18.31 -7.90
N SER A 329 8.66 19.09 -7.15
CA SER A 329 8.47 18.87 -5.71
C SER A 329 7.10 19.34 -5.23
N ASP A 330 6.58 18.64 -4.21
CA ASP A 330 5.34 18.95 -3.52
C ASP A 330 5.42 18.42 -2.09
N GLU A 331 5.50 19.32 -1.12
CA GLU A 331 5.60 18.96 0.29
C GLU A 331 4.26 18.47 0.88
N THR A 332 3.15 18.57 0.13
CA THR A 332 1.81 18.23 0.61
C THR A 332 1.46 16.74 0.48
N THR A 333 2.15 15.99 -0.38
CA THR A 333 1.89 14.55 -0.61
C THR A 333 1.96 13.74 0.68
N GLY A 334 2.96 13.96 1.53
CA GLY A 334 3.08 13.26 2.82
C GLY A 334 1.90 13.54 3.76
N LYS A 335 1.33 14.75 3.72
CA LYS A 335 0.15 15.10 4.52
C LYS A 335 -1.12 14.44 3.98
N LEU A 336 -1.25 14.33 2.66
CA LEU A 336 -2.36 13.60 2.04
C LEU A 336 -2.34 12.12 2.46
N ILE A 337 -1.17 11.46 2.39
CA ILE A 337 -1.02 10.07 2.84
C ILE A 337 -1.37 9.92 4.33
N SER A 338 -1.00 10.90 5.18
CA SER A 338 -1.40 10.90 6.59
C SER A 338 -2.92 10.89 6.78
N TYR A 339 -3.69 11.64 5.95
CA TYR A 339 -5.15 11.54 5.95
C TYR A 339 -5.63 10.16 5.55
N LEU A 340 -5.12 9.61 4.43
CA LEU A 340 -5.52 8.29 3.92
C LEU A 340 -5.27 7.19 4.96
N VAL A 341 -4.08 7.13 5.56
CA VAL A 341 -3.77 6.14 6.61
C VAL A 341 -4.65 6.33 7.84
N SER A 342 -4.90 7.57 8.26
CA SER A 342 -5.79 7.81 9.40
C SER A 342 -7.22 7.37 9.10
N ASP A 343 -7.73 7.63 7.89
CA ASP A 343 -9.09 7.25 7.49
C ASP A 343 -9.23 5.74 7.41
N PHE A 344 -8.22 5.04 6.89
CA PHE A 344 -8.18 3.57 6.87
C PHE A 344 -8.32 2.98 8.29
N ILE A 345 -7.47 3.41 9.22
CA ILE A 345 -7.45 2.88 10.60
C ILE A 345 -8.80 3.14 11.28
N LYS A 346 -9.29 4.39 11.23
CA LYS A 346 -10.58 4.77 11.83
C LYS A 346 -11.74 3.95 11.28
N ALA A 347 -11.80 3.83 9.95
CA ALA A 347 -12.92 3.18 9.28
C ALA A 347 -12.96 1.67 9.58
N HIS A 348 -11.80 1.02 9.66
CA HIS A 348 -11.70 -0.41 9.97
C HIS A 348 -11.98 -0.73 11.45
N GLU A 349 -11.58 0.14 12.39
CA GLU A 349 -11.93 -0.02 13.81
C GLU A 349 -13.43 0.12 14.07
N GLU A 350 -14.08 1.14 13.50
CA GLU A 350 -15.53 1.37 13.68
C GLU A 350 -16.38 0.14 13.26
N MET A 351 -16.02 -0.53 12.15
CA MET A 351 -16.73 -1.72 11.68
C MET A 351 -16.64 -2.88 12.67
N GLU A 352 -15.48 -3.09 13.29
CA GLU A 352 -15.30 -4.16 14.27
C GLU A 352 -16.04 -3.91 15.59
N GLU A 353 -16.25 -2.65 15.98
CA GLU A 353 -17.08 -2.32 17.15
C GLU A 353 -18.59 -2.56 16.89
N GLU A 354 -19.05 -2.41 15.64
CA GLU A 354 -20.44 -2.62 15.24
C GLU A 354 -20.81 -4.13 15.11
N GLN A 355 -19.88 -4.99 14.69
CA GLN A 355 -20.15 -6.43 14.51
C GLN A 355 -20.62 -7.18 15.79
N PRO A 356 -20.06 -6.94 17.00
CA PRO A 356 -20.55 -7.53 18.25
C PRO A 356 -21.97 -7.09 18.63
N LEU A 357 -22.40 -5.88 18.25
CA LEU A 357 -23.73 -5.35 18.56
C LEU A 357 -24.81 -6.03 17.71
N LEU A 358 -24.55 -6.20 16.41
CA LEU A 358 -25.45 -6.91 15.50
C LEU A 358 -25.60 -8.40 15.87
N ARG A 359 -24.53 -9.08 16.29
CA ARG A 359 -24.61 -10.50 16.75
C ARG A 359 -25.47 -10.68 18.01
N ARG A 360 -25.64 -9.65 18.84
CA ARG A 360 -26.54 -9.68 20.01
C ARG A 360 -28.00 -9.46 19.63
N GLU A 361 -28.29 -8.71 18.57
CA GLU A 361 -29.66 -8.47 18.12
C GLU A 361 -30.27 -9.63 17.34
N TYR A 362 -29.45 -10.46 16.67
CA TYR A 362 -29.93 -11.67 15.97
C TYR A 362 -29.97 -12.94 16.85
N GLN A 363 -29.57 -12.85 18.12
CA GLN A 363 -29.67 -13.94 19.11
C GLN A 363 -30.69 -13.64 20.23
N GLY A 364 -31.51 -12.59 20.07
CA GLY A 364 -32.57 -12.18 21.00
C GLY A 364 -33.95 -12.73 20.65
#